data_AF-A0A9W9JFW4-F1
#
_entry.id   AF-A0A9W9JFW4-F1
#
_cell.length_a   1.000
_cell.length_b   1.000
_cell.length_c   1.000
_cell.angle_alpha   90.00
_cell.angle_beta   90.00
_cell.angle_gamma   90.00
#
_symmetry.space_group_name_H-M   'P 1'
#
loop_
_entity.id
_entity.type
_entity.pdbx_description
1 polymer ?
#
loop_
_entity_poly.entity_id
_entity_poly.type
_entity_poly.pdbx_seq_one_letter_code
_entity_poly.pdbx_strand_id
1 'polypeptide(L)'
;MEVKPKLKEYIREIYETSEGTFVFCAFVKQLQFMATLDAIEVDMSYKRVKGDINEVIFATMLTNHGKIITLCRVFTDQENSAGYKFIFRMVFELISRSIGRPIRFHYLHGEGIKAIVGDMCPKQILGLGTFLQDQDTEHHRRSPAWHLARIMIFCAIHFMRTVSKIYPNRPDGSHIERHERLNGLLLCKTERDYHKLLDLIEEHEPDLKYWVRHKRHPVIAAGLCQACSGVSPKFFSRFRPHTNAVEQIHNKSYALGTYDSLLGAVTKSLYLDQQDLDQLETREKFGIHHRYQADDIEARFGRNLQREARKREKAENQASQHREAQIQFDIDDQILLEASSSGYVVDIGRRSRSSTPRRSRSSTPRRSSSRATTRSRSRISTSPSLRRTAVINSQNQDHLNDLRELEIRQKRQEIEDSQEERRMKRQQLELETKEQELRVAKIELERQLVAAQLEQIKRRN
;
A
#
# COMPACT_ATOMS: atom_id res chain seq x y z
N MET A 1 -13.43 32.78 7.62
CA MET A 1 -12.23 33.51 7.21
C MET A 1 -11.23 33.51 8.37
N GLU A 2 -10.67 32.34 8.70
CA GLU A 2 -9.87 32.10 9.93
C GLU A 2 -8.71 31.10 9.68
N VAL A 3 -8.46 30.76 8.41
CA VAL A 3 -7.55 29.68 8.00
C VAL A 3 -6.08 30.07 8.25
N LYS A 4 -5.72 31.35 8.09
CA LYS A 4 -4.33 31.81 8.22
C LYS A 4 -3.74 31.65 9.64
N PRO A 5 -4.45 32.03 10.73
CA PRO A 5 -3.99 31.76 12.09
C PRO A 5 -3.80 30.27 12.38
N LYS A 6 -4.80 29.44 12.07
CA LYS A 6 -4.74 27.98 12.31
C LYS A 6 -3.65 27.29 11.49
N LEU A 7 -3.44 27.75 10.25
CA LEU A 7 -2.36 27.27 9.40
C LEU A 7 -0.99 27.59 10.02
N LYS A 8 -0.82 28.76 10.62
CA LYS A 8 0.41 29.16 11.33
C LYS A 8 0.66 28.32 12.59
N GLU A 9 -0.39 27.87 13.27
CA GLU A 9 -0.26 26.99 14.45
C GLU A 9 0.08 25.54 14.08
N TYR A 10 -0.48 25.07 12.96
CA TYR A 10 -0.33 23.73 12.43
C TYR A 10 1.01 23.50 11.72
N ILE A 11 1.48 24.48 10.95
CA ILE A 11 2.86 24.46 10.43
C ILE A 11 3.78 24.76 11.61
N ARG A 12 4.52 23.74 12.05
CA ARG A 12 5.42 23.86 13.18
C ARG A 12 6.72 24.53 12.78
N GLU A 13 7.33 24.04 11.71
CA GLU A 13 8.63 24.50 11.23
C GLU A 13 8.74 24.34 9.72
N ILE A 14 9.48 25.26 9.10
CA ILE A 14 9.86 25.22 7.69
C ILE A 14 11.38 25.33 7.62
N TYR A 15 12.00 24.43 6.89
CA TYR A 15 13.43 24.45 6.61
C TYR A 15 13.63 24.51 5.10
N GLU A 16 14.31 25.55 4.64
CA GLU A 16 14.87 25.65 3.30
C GLU A 16 16.38 25.64 3.46
N THR A 17 17.00 24.52 3.12
CA THR A 17 18.44 24.32 3.26
C THR A 17 19.05 23.95 1.91
N SER A 18 20.37 23.98 1.81
CA SER A 18 21.06 23.38 0.66
C SER A 18 20.79 21.89 0.50
N GLU A 19 20.34 21.22 1.57
CA GLU A 19 20.00 19.80 1.58
C GLU A 19 18.54 19.52 1.26
N GLY A 20 17.72 20.54 0.99
CA GLY A 20 16.32 20.39 0.58
C GLY A 20 15.33 21.20 1.41
N THR A 21 14.07 21.02 1.03
CA THR A 21 12.91 21.68 1.64
C THR A 21 12.18 20.73 2.58
N PHE A 22 11.80 21.21 3.77
CA PHE A 22 11.01 20.45 4.73
C PHE A 22 9.95 21.33 5.37
N VAL A 23 8.69 20.88 5.35
CA VAL A 23 7.57 21.55 6.02
C VAL A 23 6.95 20.59 7.01
N PHE A 24 7.14 20.84 8.30
CA PHE A 24 6.64 20.01 9.39
C PHE A 24 5.27 20.50 9.85
N CYS A 25 4.29 19.61 9.78
CA CYS A 25 2.88 19.92 10.02
C CYS A 25 2.32 18.99 11.11
N ALA A 26 1.88 19.57 12.22
CA ALA A 26 1.19 18.88 13.31
C ALA A 26 0.58 19.89 14.28
N PHE A 27 -0.53 19.54 14.92
CA PHE A 27 -0.97 20.22 16.12
C PHE A 27 -0.17 19.73 17.34
N VAL A 28 0.01 20.62 18.33
CA VAL A 28 0.70 20.28 19.60
C VAL A 28 0.04 19.07 20.27
N LYS A 29 -1.30 18.98 20.24
CA LYS A 29 -2.05 17.81 20.76
C LYS A 29 -1.63 16.50 20.07
N GLN A 30 -1.39 16.50 18.76
CA GLN A 30 -0.94 15.29 18.04
C GLN A 30 0.47 14.89 18.47
N LEU A 31 1.39 15.84 18.64
CA LEU A 31 2.76 15.58 19.09
C LEU A 31 2.81 15.05 20.53
N GLN A 32 2.04 15.65 21.43
CA GLN A 32 1.88 15.19 22.81
C GLN A 32 1.27 13.78 22.86
N PHE A 33 0.25 13.54 22.03
CA PHE A 33 -0.37 12.23 21.92
C PHE A 33 0.63 11.19 21.37
N MET A 34 1.42 11.55 20.35
CA MET A 34 2.45 10.70 19.78
C MET A 34 3.49 10.24 20.82
N ALA A 35 3.82 11.09 21.80
CA ALA A 35 4.72 10.73 22.90
C ALA A 35 4.17 9.63 23.83
N THR A 36 2.86 9.40 23.84
CA THR A 36 2.20 8.36 24.66
C THR A 36 2.13 7.01 23.98
N LEU A 37 2.47 6.95 22.68
CA LEU A 37 2.29 5.75 21.88
C LEU A 37 3.44 4.76 22.08
N ASP A 38 3.04 3.49 22.12
CA ASP A 38 3.97 2.37 22.15
C ASP A 38 4.58 2.08 20.76
N ALA A 39 3.87 2.40 19.68
CA ALA A 39 4.34 2.24 18.32
C ALA A 39 3.75 3.28 17.37
N ILE A 40 4.52 3.60 16.33
CA ILE A 40 4.18 4.57 15.29
C ILE A 40 4.39 3.93 13.92
N GLU A 41 3.47 4.16 12.99
CA GLU A 41 3.60 3.79 11.58
C GLU A 41 4.14 4.98 10.77
N VAL A 42 5.07 4.73 9.85
CA VAL A 42 5.68 5.75 8.98
C VAL A 42 5.73 5.29 7.54
N ASP A 43 5.20 6.10 6.62
CA ASP A 43 5.23 5.84 5.18
C ASP A 43 5.34 7.15 4.37
N MET A 44 5.73 7.05 3.10
CA MET A 44 5.83 8.17 2.17
C MET A 44 4.77 8.08 1.06
N SER A 45 4.13 9.19 0.76
CA SER A 45 3.18 9.37 -0.34
C SER A 45 3.73 10.30 -1.42
N TYR A 46 3.51 9.89 -2.67
CA TYR A 46 4.03 10.56 -3.87
C TYR A 46 2.99 11.37 -4.64
N LYS A 47 1.69 11.18 -4.35
CA LYS A 47 0.61 11.74 -5.19
C LYS A 47 0.00 13.03 -4.64
N ARG A 48 0.46 13.49 -3.48
CA ARG A 48 -0.22 14.55 -2.73
C ARG A 48 0.05 15.94 -3.30
N VAL A 49 1.31 16.25 -3.59
CA VAL A 49 1.75 17.55 -4.07
C VAL A 49 2.21 17.42 -5.52
N LYS A 50 1.99 18.44 -6.34
CA LYS A 50 2.53 18.52 -7.69
C LYS A 50 4.03 18.84 -7.65
N GLY A 51 4.81 18.16 -8.48
CA GLY A 51 6.26 18.35 -8.59
C GLY A 51 7.03 17.38 -7.70
N ASP A 52 8.22 17.79 -7.28
CA ASP A 52 9.18 16.89 -6.61
C ASP A 52 8.96 16.76 -5.10
N ILE A 53 7.90 17.37 -4.55
CA ILE A 53 7.58 17.31 -3.13
C ILE A 53 6.73 16.08 -2.82
N ASN A 54 7.23 15.25 -1.93
CA ASN A 54 6.55 14.09 -1.36
C ASN A 54 6.06 14.38 0.06
N GLU A 55 5.17 13.53 0.57
CA GLU A 55 4.60 13.64 1.91
C GLU A 55 4.99 12.42 2.76
N VAL A 56 5.76 12.62 3.82
CA VAL A 56 6.01 11.59 4.86
C VAL A 56 4.96 11.72 5.95
N ILE A 57 4.30 10.62 6.28
CA ILE A 57 3.21 10.58 7.25
C ILE A 57 3.60 9.70 8.43
N PHE A 58 3.43 10.23 9.64
CA PHE A 58 3.46 9.49 10.88
C PHE A 58 2.03 9.26 11.33
N ALA A 59 1.66 8.01 11.62
CA ALA A 59 0.30 7.65 11.98
C ALA A 59 0.22 6.54 13.02
N THR A 60 -0.98 6.34 13.55
CA THR A 60 -1.30 5.16 14.36
C THR A 60 -2.75 4.74 14.22
N MET A 61 -3.04 3.48 14.53
CA MET A 61 -4.39 2.96 14.70
C MET A 61 -4.77 2.99 16.18
N LEU A 62 -5.78 3.79 16.51
CA LEU A 62 -6.43 3.81 17.81
C LEU A 62 -7.43 2.65 17.89
N THR A 63 -6.96 1.51 18.40
CA THR A 63 -7.79 0.30 18.50
C THR A 63 -9.08 0.53 19.29
N ASN A 64 -9.01 1.32 20.36
CA ASN A 64 -10.16 1.62 21.22
C ASN A 64 -11.19 2.54 20.53
N HIS A 65 -10.78 3.25 19.49
CA HIS A 65 -11.63 4.14 18.69
C HIS A 65 -11.99 3.53 17.33
N GLY A 66 -11.41 2.37 16.98
CA GLY A 66 -11.55 1.76 15.66
C GLY A 66 -11.13 2.71 14.54
N LYS A 67 -10.19 3.62 14.82
CA LYS A 67 -9.90 4.77 13.97
C LYS A 67 -8.41 5.01 13.83
N ILE A 68 -8.03 5.46 12.65
CA ILE A 68 -6.67 5.87 12.34
C ILE A 68 -6.55 7.39 12.52
N ILE A 69 -5.43 7.81 13.08
CA ILE A 69 -5.11 9.23 13.27
C ILE A 69 -3.73 9.53 12.70
N THR A 70 -3.64 10.64 11.98
CA THR A 70 -2.36 11.25 11.61
C THR A 70 -1.74 11.90 12.84
N LEU A 71 -0.44 11.70 13.04
CA LEU A 71 0.32 12.26 14.16
C LEU A 71 1.18 13.45 13.70
N CYS A 72 1.77 13.33 12.52
CA CYS A 72 2.57 14.38 11.89
C CYS A 72 2.65 14.14 10.39
N ARG A 73 2.75 15.22 9.62
CA ARG A 73 3.05 15.21 8.19
C ARG A 73 4.30 16.02 7.94
N VAL A 74 5.14 15.55 7.02
CA VAL A 74 6.30 16.28 6.55
C VAL A 74 6.29 16.32 5.04
N PHE A 75 6.20 17.52 4.48
CA PHE A 75 6.34 17.72 3.04
C PHE A 75 7.81 18.00 2.72
N THR A 76 8.38 17.25 1.78
CA THR A 76 9.80 17.37 1.45
C THR A 76 10.11 16.96 0.01
N ASP A 77 11.11 17.58 -0.58
CA ASP A 77 11.71 17.14 -1.85
C ASP A 77 12.81 16.07 -1.66
N GLN A 78 13.10 15.70 -0.40
CA GLN A 78 14.16 14.75 -0.09
C GLN A 78 13.64 13.31 0.00
N GLU A 79 14.18 12.46 -0.86
CA GLU A 79 14.02 11.02 -0.80
C GLU A 79 15.39 10.34 -0.74
N ASN A 80 16.14 10.60 0.33
CA ASN A 80 17.43 9.96 0.63
C ASN A 80 17.61 9.78 2.13
N SER A 81 18.62 9.01 2.54
CA SER A 81 18.82 8.65 3.94
C SER A 81 19.13 9.85 4.85
N ALA A 82 19.79 10.89 4.34
CA ALA A 82 20.07 12.11 5.09
C ALA A 82 18.79 12.90 5.36
N GLY A 83 17.94 13.06 4.34
CA GLY A 83 16.61 13.65 4.48
C GLY A 83 15.74 12.90 5.48
N TYR A 84 15.69 11.56 5.42
CA TYR A 84 14.95 10.77 6.44
C TYR A 84 15.55 10.93 7.84
N LYS A 85 16.88 10.95 8.00
CA LYS A 85 17.53 11.22 9.30
C LYS A 85 17.08 12.57 9.85
N PHE A 86 17.09 13.61 9.01
CA PHE A 86 16.64 14.95 9.37
C PHE A 86 15.18 14.95 9.80
N ILE A 87 14.30 14.30 9.04
CA ILE A 87 12.87 14.15 9.36
C ILE A 87 12.67 13.51 10.74
N PHE A 88 13.32 12.36 10.99
CA PHE A 88 13.19 11.70 12.29
C PHE A 88 13.68 12.59 13.43
N ARG A 89 14.86 13.19 13.29
CA ARG A 89 15.40 14.12 14.28
C ARG A 89 14.40 15.23 14.60
N MET A 90 13.94 15.96 13.59
CA MET A 90 13.07 17.10 13.78
C MET A 90 11.71 16.71 14.36
N VAL A 91 11.10 15.62 13.90
CA VAL A 91 9.84 15.11 14.47
C VAL A 91 10.00 14.78 15.96
N PHE A 92 11.07 14.07 16.33
CA PHE A 92 11.30 13.71 17.73
C PHE A 92 11.71 14.89 18.62
N GLU A 93 12.39 15.89 18.08
CA GLU A 93 12.64 17.17 18.76
C GLU A 93 11.37 17.99 18.97
N LEU A 94 10.49 18.03 17.97
CA LEU A 94 9.17 18.66 18.08
C LEU A 94 8.31 17.99 19.16
N ILE A 95 8.33 16.66 19.22
CA ILE A 95 7.67 15.91 20.30
C ILE A 95 8.30 16.28 21.65
N SER A 96 9.63 16.21 21.77
CA SER A 96 10.33 16.49 23.03
C SER A 96 10.05 17.89 23.56
N ARG A 97 10.03 18.90 22.68
CA ARG A 97 9.62 20.28 23.03
C ARG A 97 8.17 20.36 23.46
N SER A 98 7.26 19.61 22.83
CA SER A 98 5.82 19.64 23.17
C SER A 98 5.49 19.03 24.54
N ILE A 99 6.32 18.09 25.03
CA ILE A 99 6.15 17.43 26.34
C ILE A 99 7.14 17.91 27.40
N GLY A 100 8.09 18.80 27.05
CA GLY A 100 9.09 19.34 27.96
C GLY A 100 10.15 18.33 28.44
N ARG A 101 10.31 17.19 27.76
CA ARG A 101 11.30 16.15 28.12
C ARG A 101 11.76 15.38 26.87
N PRO A 102 12.98 14.80 26.88
CA PRO A 102 13.47 14.01 25.76
C PRO A 102 12.59 12.80 25.47
N ILE A 103 12.41 12.48 24.18
CA ILE A 103 11.79 11.22 23.78
C ILE A 103 12.69 10.05 24.20
N ARG A 104 12.07 8.94 24.59
CA ARG A 104 12.78 7.71 24.93
C ARG A 104 12.31 6.55 24.06
N PHE A 105 13.25 5.67 23.79
CA PHE A 105 13.03 4.39 23.10
C PHE A 105 13.19 3.25 24.11
N HIS A 106 12.21 2.37 24.20
CA HIS A 106 12.15 1.34 25.24
C HIS A 106 13.34 0.40 25.20
N TYR A 107 13.80 0.00 24.01
CA TYR A 107 14.95 -0.91 23.89
C TYR A 107 16.27 -0.30 24.37
N LEU A 108 16.35 1.04 24.42
CA LEU A 108 17.54 1.79 24.83
C LEU A 108 17.44 2.29 26.27
N HIS A 109 16.26 2.73 26.70
CA HIS A 109 16.06 3.43 27.98
C HIS A 109 15.12 2.71 28.97
N GLY A 110 14.54 1.57 28.59
CA GLY A 110 13.54 0.84 29.39
C GLY A 110 12.12 1.42 29.35
N GLU A 111 11.92 2.60 28.73
CA GLU A 111 10.60 3.23 28.56
C GLU A 111 10.46 3.98 27.22
N GLY A 112 9.22 4.37 26.91
CA GLY A 112 8.88 5.11 25.69
C GLY A 112 8.55 4.20 24.50
N ILE A 113 8.90 4.65 23.29
CA ILE A 113 8.49 4.01 22.03
C ILE A 113 9.13 2.63 21.91
N LYS A 114 8.31 1.61 21.64
CA LYS A 114 8.71 0.20 21.56
C LYS A 114 8.91 -0.28 20.13
N ALA A 115 8.24 0.32 19.14
CA ALA A 115 8.40 -0.04 17.74
C ALA A 115 8.13 1.13 16.78
N ILE A 116 8.79 1.08 15.63
CA ILE A 116 8.47 1.87 14.44
C ILE A 116 8.09 0.87 13.35
N VAL A 117 6.92 1.08 12.74
CA VAL A 117 6.38 0.21 11.70
C VAL A 117 6.46 0.93 10.36
N GLY A 118 6.95 0.27 9.32
CA GLY A 118 7.07 0.90 7.99
C GLY A 118 7.37 -0.09 6.88
N ASP A 119 7.60 0.44 5.68
CA ASP A 119 8.04 -0.37 4.54
C ASP A 119 9.53 -0.71 4.62
N MET A 120 9.98 -1.65 3.78
CA MET A 120 11.38 -2.04 3.62
C MET A 120 12.15 -1.05 2.72
N CYS A 121 11.92 0.26 2.87
CA CYS A 121 12.61 1.29 2.09
C CYS A 121 14.04 1.52 2.62
N PRO A 122 15.11 1.23 1.86
CA PRO A 122 16.49 1.33 2.35
C PRO A 122 16.86 2.72 2.84
N LYS A 123 16.36 3.77 2.17
CA LYS A 123 16.60 5.18 2.50
C LYS A 123 16.00 5.53 3.87
N GLN A 124 14.75 5.15 4.09
CA GLN A 124 14.04 5.38 5.35
C GLN A 124 14.67 4.59 6.50
N ILE A 125 14.97 3.30 6.27
CA ILE A 125 15.61 2.42 7.26
C ILE A 125 16.97 3.01 7.69
N LEU A 126 17.81 3.41 6.74
CA LEU A 126 19.13 3.94 7.05
C LEU A 126 19.06 5.31 7.74
N GLY A 127 18.12 6.17 7.33
CA GLY A 127 17.84 7.44 8.01
C GLY A 127 17.43 7.24 9.47
N LEU A 128 16.51 6.31 9.72
CA LEU A 128 16.08 5.94 11.08
C LEU A 128 17.24 5.37 11.91
N GLY A 129 17.99 4.42 11.36
CA GLY A 129 19.08 3.76 12.07
C GLY A 129 20.19 4.73 12.47
N THR A 130 20.55 5.66 11.57
CA THR A 130 21.54 6.70 11.86
C THR A 130 21.03 7.69 12.89
N PHE A 131 19.75 8.10 12.81
CA PHE A 131 19.15 8.93 13.84
C PHE A 131 19.20 8.25 15.22
N LEU A 132 18.81 6.98 15.31
CA LEU A 132 18.81 6.24 16.58
C LEU A 132 20.21 6.04 17.16
N GLN A 133 21.22 5.90 16.30
CA GLN A 133 22.61 5.85 16.72
C GLN A 133 23.03 7.16 17.39
N ASP A 134 22.62 8.32 16.85
CA ASP A 134 22.88 9.62 17.48
C ASP A 134 22.20 9.76 18.85
N GLN A 135 21.12 9.02 19.11
CA GLN A 135 20.43 9.02 20.41
C GLN A 135 21.13 8.14 21.47
N ASP A 136 22.00 7.21 21.07
CA ASP A 136 22.71 6.30 21.99
C ASP A 136 23.97 6.97 22.56
N THR A 137 23.75 7.88 23.50
CA THR A 137 24.82 8.66 24.17
C THR A 137 25.64 7.84 25.17
N GLU A 138 25.15 6.70 25.65
CA GLU A 138 25.88 5.87 26.62
C GLU A 138 26.79 4.85 25.93
N HIS A 139 26.42 4.41 24.73
CA HIS A 139 27.13 3.34 24.02
C HIS A 139 27.36 3.69 22.55
N HIS A 140 28.14 4.75 22.32
CA HIS A 140 28.62 5.30 21.03
C HIS A 140 29.26 4.31 20.02
N ARG A 141 29.25 2.99 20.27
CA ARG A 141 29.84 1.95 19.41
C ARG A 141 28.81 1.02 18.76
N ARG A 142 27.51 1.20 19.01
CA ARG A 142 26.49 0.35 18.38
C ARG A 142 26.20 0.83 16.96
N SER A 143 26.02 -0.11 16.03
CA SER A 143 25.78 0.20 14.62
C SER A 143 24.30 0.53 14.39
N PRO A 144 23.95 1.28 13.33
CA PRO A 144 22.56 1.52 12.93
C PRO A 144 21.74 0.23 12.83
N ALA A 145 22.35 -0.84 12.31
CA ALA A 145 21.72 -2.16 12.19
C ALA A 145 21.32 -2.75 13.55
N TRP A 146 22.12 -2.55 14.58
CA TRP A 146 21.82 -3.02 15.94
C TRP A 146 20.57 -2.33 16.52
N HIS A 147 20.44 -1.02 16.30
CA HIS A 147 19.28 -0.23 16.70
C HIS A 147 18.03 -0.67 15.95
N LEU A 148 18.13 -0.76 14.62
CA LEU A 148 17.02 -1.13 13.75
C LEU A 148 16.46 -2.52 14.09
N ALA A 149 17.32 -3.51 14.37
CA ALA A 149 16.90 -4.84 14.77
C ALA A 149 16.08 -4.89 16.09
N ARG A 150 16.05 -3.81 16.87
CA ARG A 150 15.38 -3.71 18.18
C ARG A 150 14.17 -2.79 18.22
N ILE A 151 13.82 -2.18 17.08
CA ILE A 151 12.69 -1.24 17.02
C ILE A 151 11.91 -1.31 15.71
N MET A 152 12.54 -1.67 14.59
CA MET A 152 11.86 -1.68 13.29
C MET A 152 11.01 -2.94 13.14
N ILE A 153 9.76 -2.78 12.72
CA ILE A 153 8.86 -3.86 12.30
C ILE A 153 8.42 -3.56 10.87
N PHE A 154 8.64 -4.51 9.96
CA PHE A 154 8.27 -4.33 8.57
C PHE A 154 6.83 -4.74 8.30
N CYS A 155 6.19 -4.00 7.40
CA CYS A 155 4.85 -4.30 6.94
C CYS A 155 4.80 -5.65 6.18
N ALA A 156 4.11 -6.63 6.74
CA ALA A 156 3.84 -7.92 6.11
C ALA A 156 3.01 -7.78 4.83
N ILE A 157 2.13 -6.76 4.73
CA ILE A 157 1.36 -6.51 3.50
C ILE A 157 2.29 -6.11 2.35
N HIS A 158 3.26 -5.21 2.60
CA HIS A 158 4.26 -4.84 1.61
C HIS A 158 5.15 -6.03 1.21
N PHE A 159 5.52 -6.86 2.19
CA PHE A 159 6.23 -8.11 1.92
C PHE A 159 5.42 -9.05 1.00
N MET A 160 4.16 -9.36 1.37
CA MET A 160 3.28 -10.24 0.60
C MET A 160 2.99 -9.69 -0.80
N ARG A 161 2.85 -8.35 -0.93
CA ARG A 161 2.68 -7.70 -2.23
C ARG A 161 3.90 -7.91 -3.13
N THR A 162 5.11 -7.87 -2.58
CA THR A 162 6.34 -8.20 -3.32
C THR A 162 6.37 -9.67 -3.73
N VAL A 163 5.94 -10.59 -2.87
CA VAL A 163 5.81 -12.02 -3.23
C VAL A 163 4.82 -12.19 -4.39
N SER A 164 3.67 -11.53 -4.36
CA SER A 164 2.69 -11.53 -5.46
C SER A 164 3.20 -10.91 -6.76
N LYS A 165 4.20 -10.02 -6.71
CA LYS A 165 4.84 -9.48 -7.92
C LYS A 165 5.81 -10.48 -8.54
N ILE A 166 6.54 -11.23 -7.71
CA ILE A 166 7.46 -12.27 -8.14
C ILE A 166 6.68 -13.44 -8.75
N TYR A 167 5.62 -13.89 -8.06
CA TYR A 167 4.73 -14.93 -8.52
C TYR A 167 3.29 -14.40 -8.56
N PRO A 168 2.80 -13.91 -9.71
CA PRO A 168 1.43 -13.43 -9.83
C PRO A 168 0.41 -14.53 -9.53
N ASN A 169 -0.65 -14.18 -8.80
CA ASN A 169 -1.77 -15.10 -8.58
C ASN A 169 -2.45 -15.40 -9.92
N ARG A 170 -2.42 -16.66 -10.33
CA ARG A 170 -3.07 -17.15 -11.54
C ARG A 170 -4.30 -18.01 -11.18
N PRO A 171 -5.37 -18.00 -11.99
CA PRO A 171 -6.61 -18.75 -11.70
C PRO A 171 -6.42 -20.25 -11.60
N ASP A 172 -5.36 -20.78 -12.22
CA ASP A 172 -4.96 -22.18 -12.20
C ASP A 172 -4.30 -22.61 -10.88
N GLY A 173 -4.09 -21.68 -9.94
CA GLY A 173 -3.38 -21.93 -8.69
C GLY A 173 -1.88 -22.16 -8.87
N SER A 174 -1.32 -21.85 -10.06
CA SER A 174 0.12 -21.91 -10.26
C SER A 174 0.81 -20.98 -9.25
N HIS A 175 1.82 -21.53 -8.58
CA HIS A 175 2.63 -20.87 -7.54
C HIS A 175 2.04 -20.75 -6.12
N ILE A 176 0.89 -21.35 -5.78
CA ILE A 176 0.38 -21.34 -4.39
C ILE A 176 1.45 -21.84 -3.40
N GLU A 177 2.09 -22.98 -3.69
CA GLU A 177 3.14 -23.54 -2.83
C GLU A 177 4.37 -22.62 -2.71
N ARG A 178 4.69 -21.86 -3.76
CA ARG A 178 5.79 -20.88 -3.73
C ARG A 178 5.43 -19.68 -2.86
N HIS A 179 4.18 -19.21 -2.96
CA HIS A 179 3.65 -18.17 -2.07
C HIS A 179 3.74 -18.59 -0.62
N GLU A 180 3.23 -19.78 -0.30
CA GLU A 180 3.26 -20.32 1.06
C GLU A 180 4.69 -20.44 1.59
N ARG A 181 5.62 -20.93 0.76
CA ARG A 181 7.04 -21.05 1.14
C ARG A 181 7.69 -19.69 1.43
N LEU A 182 7.48 -18.69 0.58
CA LEU A 182 8.05 -17.35 0.79
C LEU A 182 7.41 -16.64 1.97
N ASN A 183 6.08 -16.74 2.12
CA ASN A 183 5.34 -16.16 3.25
C ASN A 183 5.64 -16.88 4.58
N GLY A 184 6.12 -18.13 4.52
CA GLY A 184 6.58 -18.88 5.69
C GLY A 184 7.66 -18.18 6.51
N LEU A 185 8.47 -17.31 5.89
CA LEU A 185 9.48 -16.50 6.58
C LEU A 185 8.89 -15.63 7.70
N LEU A 186 7.64 -15.17 7.56
CA LEU A 186 6.96 -14.35 8.57
C LEU A 186 6.58 -15.16 9.82
N LEU A 187 6.50 -16.49 9.70
CA LEU A 187 5.93 -17.40 10.69
C LEU A 187 6.97 -18.30 11.38
N CYS A 188 8.25 -18.17 11.02
CA CYS A 188 9.32 -18.96 11.63
C CYS A 188 9.37 -18.75 13.15
N LYS A 189 9.46 -19.86 13.89
CA LYS A 189 9.47 -19.85 15.36
C LYS A 189 10.86 -19.63 15.95
N THR A 190 11.90 -19.98 15.19
CA THR A 190 13.29 -19.82 15.59
C THR A 190 14.09 -19.15 14.47
N GLU A 191 15.15 -18.42 14.83
CA GLU A 191 16.09 -17.83 13.87
C GLU A 191 16.71 -18.91 12.97
N ARG A 192 16.99 -20.09 13.53
CA ARG A 192 17.49 -21.24 12.76
C ARG A 192 16.50 -21.68 11.68
N ASP A 193 15.21 -21.75 11.99
CA ASP A 193 14.19 -22.14 11.01
C ASP A 193 14.04 -21.08 9.91
N TYR A 194 14.18 -19.79 10.25
CA TYR A 194 14.20 -18.70 9.27
C TYR A 194 15.35 -18.85 8.27
N HIS A 195 16.57 -19.04 8.76
CA HIS A 195 17.73 -19.20 7.89
C HIS A 195 17.68 -20.52 7.09
N LYS A 196 17.23 -21.61 7.70
CA LYS A 196 17.04 -22.89 6.98
C LYS A 196 16.03 -22.75 5.84
N LEU A 197 14.94 -22.01 6.06
CA LEU A 197 13.94 -21.74 5.01
C LEU A 197 14.55 -20.91 3.87
N LEU A 198 15.38 -19.91 4.18
CA LEU A 198 16.11 -19.15 3.15
C LEU A 198 17.06 -20.03 2.34
N ASP A 199 17.80 -20.92 2.99
CA ASP A 199 18.71 -21.85 2.30
C ASP A 199 17.93 -22.77 1.34
N LEU A 200 16.79 -23.30 1.79
CA LEU A 200 15.90 -24.12 0.94
C LEU A 200 15.34 -23.33 -0.24
N ILE A 201 14.98 -22.05 -0.06
CA ILE A 201 14.50 -21.19 -1.15
C ILE A 201 15.63 -20.95 -2.16
N GLU A 202 16.85 -20.66 -1.70
CA GLU A 202 18.00 -20.41 -2.58
C GLU A 202 18.39 -21.64 -3.41
N GLU A 203 18.25 -22.84 -2.83
CA GLU A 203 18.51 -24.11 -3.51
C GLU A 203 17.45 -24.43 -4.58
N HIS A 204 16.17 -24.23 -4.29
CA HIS A 204 15.06 -24.66 -5.16
C HIS A 204 14.61 -23.57 -6.15
N GLU A 205 14.90 -22.30 -5.87
CA GLU A 205 14.51 -21.15 -6.69
C GLU A 205 15.74 -20.24 -6.91
N PRO A 206 16.71 -20.66 -7.75
CA PRO A 206 17.99 -19.93 -7.92
C PRO A 206 17.80 -18.50 -8.46
N ASP A 207 16.71 -18.25 -9.18
CA ASP A 207 16.33 -16.91 -9.67
C ASP A 207 16.06 -15.92 -8.52
N LEU A 208 15.80 -16.41 -7.31
CA LEU A 208 15.55 -15.58 -6.13
C LEU A 208 16.81 -15.29 -5.30
N LYS A 209 18.01 -15.64 -5.76
CA LYS A 209 19.26 -15.45 -5.00
C LYS A 209 19.43 -14.05 -4.39
N TYR A 210 19.16 -13.00 -5.16
CA TYR A 210 19.26 -11.62 -4.66
C TYR A 210 18.18 -11.28 -3.65
N TRP A 211 16.96 -11.79 -3.86
CA TRP A 211 15.86 -11.64 -2.91
C TRP A 211 16.19 -12.34 -1.59
N VAL A 212 16.69 -13.58 -1.65
CA VAL A 212 17.12 -14.34 -0.47
C VAL A 212 18.24 -13.60 0.27
N ARG A 213 19.27 -13.13 -0.43
CA ARG A 213 20.34 -12.32 0.15
C ARG A 213 19.80 -11.08 0.87
N HIS A 214 18.83 -10.39 0.28
CA HIS A 214 18.17 -9.25 0.91
C HIS A 214 17.39 -9.68 2.17
N LYS A 215 16.60 -10.76 2.13
CA LYS A 215 15.85 -11.26 3.30
C LYS A 215 16.73 -11.87 4.40
N ARG A 216 17.95 -12.29 4.06
CA ARG A 216 18.98 -12.73 5.01
C ARG A 216 19.62 -11.59 5.78
N HIS A 217 19.50 -10.34 5.31
CA HIS A 217 20.11 -9.20 6.00
C HIS A 217 19.55 -9.08 7.43
N PRO A 218 20.39 -8.93 8.48
CA PRO A 218 19.95 -9.02 9.87
C PRO A 218 18.82 -8.07 10.24
N VAL A 219 18.86 -6.82 9.75
CA VAL A 219 17.78 -5.85 9.95
C VAL A 219 16.47 -6.32 9.32
N ILE A 220 16.54 -6.87 8.10
CA ILE A 220 15.36 -7.31 7.36
C ILE A 220 14.75 -8.54 8.04
N ALA A 221 15.57 -9.51 8.42
CA ALA A 221 15.13 -10.67 9.19
C ALA A 221 14.46 -10.25 10.51
N ALA A 222 15.13 -9.38 11.28
CA ALA A 222 14.64 -8.90 12.57
C ALA A 222 13.32 -8.11 12.49
N GLY A 223 13.10 -7.37 11.41
CA GLY A 223 11.86 -6.62 11.23
C GLY A 223 10.71 -7.45 10.63
N LEU A 224 11.01 -8.54 9.91
CA LEU A 224 9.99 -9.42 9.31
C LEU A 224 9.55 -10.55 10.25
N CYS A 225 10.48 -11.12 11.02
CA CYS A 225 10.25 -12.30 11.82
C CYS A 225 10.60 -12.03 13.28
N GLN A 226 9.63 -12.28 14.17
CA GLN A 226 9.80 -12.16 15.61
C GLN A 226 11.00 -12.96 16.13
N ALA A 227 11.23 -14.15 15.57
CA ALA A 227 12.30 -15.04 16.01
C ALA A 227 13.71 -14.50 15.74
N CYS A 228 13.84 -13.55 14.82
CA CYS A 228 15.09 -12.86 14.50
C CYS A 228 15.17 -11.47 15.16
N SER A 229 14.09 -11.03 15.82
CA SER A 229 13.94 -9.66 16.31
C SER A 229 14.56 -9.47 17.69
N GLY A 230 15.17 -8.31 17.91
CA GLY A 230 15.54 -7.84 19.25
C GLY A 230 14.38 -7.14 19.98
N VAL A 231 13.23 -6.94 19.33
CA VAL A 231 12.02 -6.43 19.97
C VAL A 231 11.44 -7.51 20.88
N SER A 232 11.01 -7.14 22.09
CA SER A 232 10.38 -8.08 23.02
C SER A 232 9.24 -8.87 22.33
N PRO A 233 9.16 -10.20 22.51
CA PRO A 233 8.12 -11.02 21.89
C PRO A 233 6.71 -10.50 22.14
N LYS A 234 6.43 -10.04 23.37
CA LYS A 234 5.14 -9.46 23.77
C LYS A 234 4.79 -8.22 22.96
N PHE A 235 5.79 -7.41 22.60
CA PHE A 235 5.58 -6.19 21.83
C PHE A 235 5.44 -6.50 20.35
N PHE A 236 6.32 -7.34 19.81
CA PHE A 236 6.29 -7.75 18.40
C PHE A 236 4.93 -8.37 18.03
N SER A 237 4.39 -9.27 18.85
CA SER A 237 3.09 -9.92 18.58
C SER A 237 1.89 -8.98 18.75
N ARG A 238 2.03 -7.93 19.58
CA ARG A 238 0.96 -6.95 19.83
C ARG A 238 0.86 -5.95 18.69
N PHE A 239 1.99 -5.55 18.11
CA PHE A 239 1.99 -4.63 16.99
C PHE A 239 1.61 -5.39 15.72
N ARG A 240 0.61 -4.86 15.00
CA ARG A 240 0.22 -5.47 13.73
C ARG A 240 1.32 -5.17 12.72
N PRO A 241 1.90 -6.16 12.02
CA PRO A 241 2.88 -5.92 10.98
C PRO A 241 2.18 -5.45 9.70
N HIS A 242 1.39 -4.38 9.77
CA HIS A 242 0.77 -3.76 8.61
C HIS A 242 0.76 -2.25 8.76
N THR A 243 1.01 -1.53 7.67
CA THR A 243 0.96 -0.05 7.59
C THR A 243 -0.43 0.45 7.18
N ASN A 244 -1.46 -0.30 7.54
CA ASN A 244 -2.84 -0.05 7.10
C ASN A 244 -3.35 1.31 7.61
N ALA A 245 -2.77 1.85 8.70
CA ALA A 245 -3.09 3.18 9.16
C ALA A 245 -2.60 4.23 8.15
N VAL A 246 -1.33 4.17 7.78
CA VAL A 246 -0.75 5.14 6.86
C VAL A 246 -1.35 5.01 5.45
N GLU A 247 -1.55 3.78 4.95
CA GLU A 247 -2.18 3.53 3.64
C GLU A 247 -3.61 4.11 3.57
N GLN A 248 -4.40 3.97 4.62
CA GLN A 248 -5.74 4.56 4.68
C GLN A 248 -5.70 6.08 4.82
N ILE A 249 -4.71 6.65 5.52
CA ILE A 249 -4.51 8.11 5.56
C ILE A 249 -4.15 8.62 4.17
N HIS A 250 -3.29 7.94 3.42
CA HIS A 250 -3.00 8.33 2.04
C HIS A 250 -4.28 8.41 1.21
N ASN A 251 -5.12 7.37 1.26
CA ASN A 251 -6.41 7.37 0.57
C ASN A 251 -7.34 8.49 1.06
N LYS A 252 -7.39 8.75 2.37
CA LYS A 252 -8.17 9.84 2.96
C LYS A 252 -7.66 11.22 2.49
N SER A 253 -6.35 11.41 2.43
CA SER A 253 -5.73 12.60 1.84
C SER A 253 -6.17 12.73 0.38
N TYR A 254 -5.97 11.70 -0.44
CA TYR A 254 -6.28 11.70 -1.87
C TYR A 254 -7.76 11.97 -2.18
N ALA A 255 -8.68 11.62 -1.28
CA ALA A 255 -10.10 11.97 -1.43
C ALA A 255 -10.36 13.49 -1.45
N LEU A 256 -9.46 14.32 -0.90
CA LEU A 256 -9.51 15.78 -1.02
C LEU A 256 -8.76 16.33 -2.26
N GLY A 257 -8.19 15.46 -3.09
CA GLY A 257 -7.40 15.80 -4.27
C GLY A 257 -5.97 15.24 -4.22
N THR A 258 -5.43 15.05 -5.42
CA THR A 258 -4.04 14.67 -5.69
C THR A 258 -3.39 15.77 -6.53
N TYR A 259 -2.06 15.88 -6.46
CA TYR A 259 -1.27 16.87 -7.20
C TYR A 259 -1.66 18.33 -6.92
N ASP A 260 -1.92 18.65 -5.65
CA ASP A 260 -2.18 20.03 -5.22
C ASP A 260 -0.89 20.87 -5.24
N SER A 261 -1.02 22.20 -5.20
CA SER A 261 0.09 23.05 -4.77
C SER A 261 0.48 22.72 -3.33
N LEU A 262 1.73 22.97 -2.93
CA LEU A 262 2.18 22.73 -1.56
C LEU A 262 1.26 23.39 -0.52
N LEU A 263 0.93 24.66 -0.73
CA LEU A 263 0.01 25.38 0.16
C LEU A 263 -1.39 24.76 0.18
N GLY A 264 -1.89 24.30 -0.97
CA GLY A 264 -3.17 23.59 -1.07
C GLY A 264 -3.15 22.28 -0.28
N ALA A 265 -2.11 21.47 -0.44
CA ALA A 265 -1.92 20.22 0.27
C ALA A 265 -1.82 20.42 1.79
N VAL A 266 -1.04 21.41 2.25
CA VAL A 266 -0.93 21.73 3.69
C VAL A 266 -2.27 22.20 4.25
N THR A 267 -2.98 23.09 3.54
CA THR A 267 -4.28 23.61 3.98
C THR A 267 -5.34 22.51 4.07
N LYS A 268 -5.38 21.59 3.12
CA LYS A 268 -6.28 20.43 3.15
C LYS A 268 -5.90 19.47 4.29
N SER A 269 -4.60 19.31 4.55
CA SER A 269 -4.11 18.45 5.63
C SER A 269 -4.46 19.00 7.01
N LEU A 270 -4.34 20.32 7.21
CA LEU A 270 -4.84 21.02 8.40
C LEU A 270 -6.30 20.66 8.68
N TYR A 271 -7.16 20.74 7.67
CA TYR A 271 -8.58 20.43 7.83
C TYR A 271 -8.82 18.96 8.24
N LEU A 272 -8.15 18.02 7.56
CA LEU A 272 -8.30 16.59 7.86
C LEU A 272 -7.84 16.23 9.27
N ASP A 273 -6.70 16.79 9.69
CA ASP A 273 -6.08 16.48 10.96
C ASP A 273 -6.84 17.15 12.11
N GLN A 274 -7.36 18.38 11.91
CA GLN A 274 -8.25 19.03 12.86
C GLN A 274 -9.53 18.21 13.06
N GLN A 275 -10.14 17.76 11.96
CA GLN A 275 -11.33 16.91 12.02
C GLN A 275 -11.06 15.60 12.76
N ASP A 276 -9.86 15.03 12.62
CA ASP A 276 -9.49 13.81 13.35
C ASP A 276 -9.34 14.05 14.86
N LEU A 277 -8.74 15.18 15.25
CA LEU A 277 -8.66 15.60 16.65
C LEU A 277 -10.01 15.90 17.26
N ASP A 278 -10.87 16.63 16.55
CA ASP A 278 -12.20 16.99 17.05
C ASP A 278 -13.04 15.72 17.30
N GLN A 279 -12.94 14.73 16.41
CA GLN A 279 -13.60 13.44 16.58
C GLN A 279 -13.00 12.62 17.73
N LEU A 280 -11.68 12.68 17.93
CA LEU A 280 -11.02 12.04 19.07
C LEU A 280 -11.51 12.65 20.39
N GLU A 281 -11.46 13.97 20.49
CA GLU A 281 -11.89 14.71 21.67
C GLU A 281 -13.38 14.54 21.97
N THR A 282 -14.23 14.53 20.94
CA THR A 282 -15.66 14.27 21.06
C THR A 282 -15.93 12.88 21.61
N ARG A 283 -15.17 11.87 21.14
CA ARG A 283 -15.28 10.50 21.62
C ARG A 283 -14.82 10.36 23.06
N GLU A 284 -13.71 11.00 23.45
CA GLU A 284 -13.18 10.95 24.82
C GLU A 284 -14.09 11.67 25.81
N LYS A 285 -14.60 12.85 25.45
CA LYS A 285 -15.41 13.69 26.35
C LYS A 285 -16.85 13.22 26.48
N PHE A 286 -17.47 12.81 25.38
CA PHE A 286 -18.92 12.56 25.32
C PHE A 286 -19.27 11.11 25.00
N GLY A 287 -18.28 10.26 24.72
CA GLY A 287 -18.53 8.88 24.30
C GLY A 287 -19.21 8.77 22.93
N ILE A 288 -19.33 9.86 22.18
CA ILE A 288 -20.03 9.86 20.88
C ILE A 288 -19.15 9.23 19.82
N HIS A 289 -19.69 8.22 19.12
CA HIS A 289 -19.02 7.59 17.99
C HIS A 289 -19.23 8.41 16.71
N HIS A 290 -18.21 8.48 15.85
CA HIS A 290 -18.30 9.11 14.53
C HIS A 290 -19.13 8.30 13.53
N ARG A 291 -19.39 7.02 13.82
CA ARG A 291 -20.29 6.15 13.04
C ARG A 291 -21.54 5.86 13.84
N TYR A 292 -22.70 5.96 13.19
CA TYR A 292 -23.99 5.48 13.71
C TYR A 292 -24.07 3.95 13.85
N GLN A 293 -23.07 3.22 13.37
CA GLN A 293 -23.04 1.76 13.40
C GLN A 293 -22.24 1.26 14.59
N ALA A 294 -22.81 0.27 15.30
CA ALA A 294 -22.12 -0.41 16.38
C ALA A 294 -20.80 -1.04 15.88
N ASP A 295 -19.72 -0.79 16.61
CA ASP A 295 -18.38 -1.37 16.37
C ASP A 295 -18.11 -2.59 17.26
N ASP A 296 -19.16 -3.26 17.73
CA ASP A 296 -19.01 -4.54 18.41
C ASP A 296 -18.59 -5.66 17.42
N ILE A 297 -18.14 -6.78 17.99
CA ILE A 297 -17.64 -7.92 17.23
C ILE A 297 -18.76 -8.54 16.40
N GLU A 298 -20.00 -8.57 16.90
CA GLU A 298 -21.15 -9.18 16.25
C GLU A 298 -21.58 -8.41 15.00
N ALA A 299 -21.67 -7.08 15.08
CA ALA A 299 -21.96 -6.20 13.98
C ALA A 299 -20.83 -6.22 12.95
N ARG A 300 -19.56 -6.33 13.38
CA ARG A 300 -18.42 -6.53 12.46
C ARG A 300 -18.52 -7.88 11.75
N PHE A 301 -18.86 -8.95 12.46
CA PHE A 301 -19.01 -10.29 11.91
C PHE A 301 -20.17 -10.36 10.91
N GLY A 302 -21.34 -9.82 11.26
CA GLY A 302 -22.51 -9.74 10.38
C GLY A 302 -22.23 -8.95 9.10
N ARG A 303 -21.51 -7.81 9.19
CA ARG A 303 -21.09 -7.04 8.01
C ARG A 303 -20.06 -7.79 7.16
N ASN A 304 -19.21 -8.62 7.76
CA ASN A 304 -18.24 -9.43 7.01
C ASN A 304 -18.95 -10.54 6.24
N LEU A 305 -19.92 -11.22 6.88
CA LEU A 305 -20.81 -12.19 6.23
C LEU A 305 -21.58 -11.57 5.06
N GLN A 306 -22.15 -10.37 5.24
CA GLN A 306 -22.84 -9.66 4.16
C GLN A 306 -21.90 -9.29 3.00
N ARG A 307 -20.65 -8.90 3.29
CA ARG A 307 -19.65 -8.63 2.25
C ARG A 307 -19.22 -9.88 1.50
N GLU A 308 -19.00 -10.99 2.20
CA GLU A 308 -18.73 -12.30 1.61
C GLU A 308 -19.89 -12.76 0.72
N ALA A 309 -21.14 -12.63 1.19
CA ALA A 309 -22.33 -12.96 0.42
C ALA A 309 -22.42 -12.13 -0.88
N ARG A 310 -22.25 -10.80 -0.79
CA ARG A 310 -22.22 -9.92 -1.98
C ARG A 310 -21.08 -10.24 -2.95
N LYS A 311 -19.92 -10.65 -2.43
CA LYS A 311 -18.77 -11.03 -3.26
C LYS A 311 -19.05 -12.33 -4.02
N ARG A 312 -19.70 -13.31 -3.37
CA ARG A 312 -20.18 -14.55 -4.00
C ARG A 312 -21.23 -14.26 -5.07
N GLU A 313 -22.23 -13.45 -4.74
CA GLU A 313 -23.28 -13.03 -5.68
C GLU A 313 -22.70 -12.32 -6.91
N LYS A 314 -21.71 -11.43 -6.72
CA LYS A 314 -21.04 -10.74 -7.83
C LYS A 314 -20.21 -11.70 -8.70
N ALA A 315 -19.55 -12.69 -8.10
CA ALA A 315 -18.81 -13.72 -8.82
C ALA A 315 -19.74 -14.66 -9.61
N GLU A 316 -20.89 -15.03 -9.04
CA GLU A 316 -21.93 -15.81 -9.72
C GLU A 316 -22.54 -15.05 -10.89
N ASN A 317 -22.85 -13.76 -10.71
CA ASN A 317 -23.38 -12.92 -11.78
C ASN A 317 -22.37 -12.72 -12.92
N GLN A 318 -21.08 -12.56 -12.61
CA GLN A 318 -20.02 -12.50 -13.62
C GLN A 318 -19.85 -13.83 -14.36
N ALA A 319 -19.93 -14.96 -13.66
CA ALA A 319 -19.86 -16.29 -14.28
C ALA A 319 -21.07 -16.58 -15.19
N SER A 320 -22.25 -16.06 -14.86
CA SER A 320 -23.46 -16.16 -15.69
C SER A 320 -23.36 -15.28 -16.94
N GLN A 321 -22.90 -14.02 -16.80
CA GLN A 321 -22.66 -13.13 -17.93
C GLN A 321 -21.59 -13.67 -18.89
N HIS A 322 -20.55 -14.33 -18.37
CA HIS A 322 -19.52 -14.96 -19.20
C HIS A 322 -20.03 -16.18 -19.96
N ARG A 323 -21.00 -16.93 -19.40
CA ARG A 323 -21.69 -18.04 -20.11
C ARG A 323 -22.64 -17.53 -21.18
N GLU A 324 -23.40 -16.47 -20.89
CA GLU A 324 -24.29 -15.84 -21.88
C GLU A 324 -23.51 -15.24 -23.05
N ALA A 325 -22.38 -14.58 -22.79
CA ALA A 325 -21.50 -14.07 -23.85
C ALA A 325 -20.90 -15.18 -24.71
N GLN A 326 -20.63 -16.35 -24.12
CA GLN A 326 -20.07 -17.50 -24.84
C GLN A 326 -21.14 -18.23 -25.68
N ILE A 327 -22.39 -18.27 -25.21
CA ILE A 327 -23.53 -18.76 -25.99
C ILE A 327 -23.87 -17.79 -27.14
N GLN A 328 -23.73 -16.48 -26.92
CA GLN A 328 -23.94 -15.48 -27.98
C GLN A 328 -22.85 -15.57 -29.07
N PHE A 329 -21.60 -15.86 -28.69
CA PHE A 329 -20.48 -16.03 -29.62
C PHE A 329 -20.62 -17.29 -30.50
N ASP A 330 -21.15 -18.39 -29.95
CA ASP A 330 -21.38 -19.65 -30.69
C ASP A 330 -22.53 -19.56 -31.73
N ILE A 331 -23.43 -18.57 -31.63
CA ILE A 331 -24.56 -18.39 -32.56
C ILE A 331 -24.15 -17.58 -33.80
N ASP A 332 -23.27 -16.59 -33.64
CA ASP A 332 -22.81 -15.73 -34.75
C ASP A 332 -21.83 -16.45 -35.70
N ASP A 333 -21.04 -17.41 -35.20
CA ASP A 333 -20.10 -18.19 -36.02
C ASP A 333 -20.80 -19.19 -36.96
N GLN A 334 -22.05 -19.58 -36.70
CA GLN A 334 -22.80 -20.49 -37.55
C GLN A 334 -23.39 -19.81 -38.79
N ILE A 335 -23.47 -18.47 -38.79
CA ILE A 335 -23.96 -17.65 -39.91
C ILE A 335 -22.83 -17.26 -40.87
N LEU A 336 -21.57 -17.27 -40.41
CA LEU A 336 -20.40 -16.79 -41.16
C LEU A 336 -19.63 -17.88 -41.94
N LEU A 337 -20.03 -19.15 -41.83
CA LEU A 337 -19.35 -20.29 -42.47
C LEU A 337 -19.83 -20.66 -43.89
N GLU A 338 -20.83 -19.98 -44.46
CA GLU A 338 -21.36 -20.27 -45.80
C GLU A 338 -20.88 -19.31 -46.93
N ALA A 339 -19.89 -18.44 -46.69
CA ALA A 339 -19.37 -17.53 -47.72
C ALA A 339 -17.85 -17.65 -47.94
N SER A 340 -17.48 -18.58 -48.82
CA SER A 340 -16.39 -18.55 -49.82
C SER A 340 -14.96 -18.07 -49.48
N SER A 341 -14.04 -19.06 -49.49
CA SER A 341 -12.83 -19.16 -50.35
C SER A 341 -11.81 -18.02 -50.42
N SER A 342 -10.70 -18.19 -49.70
CA SER A 342 -9.34 -17.92 -50.20
C SER A 342 -8.33 -18.60 -49.28
N GLY A 343 -7.85 -19.78 -49.70
CA GLY A 343 -7.04 -20.68 -48.88
C GLY A 343 -5.65 -20.14 -48.59
N TYR A 344 -5.34 -20.02 -47.30
CA TYR A 344 -4.00 -20.21 -46.75
C TYR A 344 -4.13 -20.92 -45.40
N VAL A 345 -3.61 -22.15 -45.35
CA VAL A 345 -3.66 -23.05 -44.21
C VAL A 345 -2.44 -22.79 -43.33
N VAL A 346 -2.67 -22.38 -42.08
CA VAL A 346 -1.71 -22.63 -41.00
C VAL A 346 -2.26 -23.79 -40.19
N ASP A 347 -1.51 -24.89 -40.26
CA ASP A 347 -1.82 -26.18 -39.68
C ASP A 347 -1.88 -26.09 -38.14
N ILE A 348 -3.06 -26.44 -37.60
CA ILE A 348 -3.32 -26.64 -36.18
C ILE A 348 -3.01 -28.10 -35.87
N GLY A 349 -1.81 -28.34 -35.37
CA GLY A 349 -1.41 -29.63 -34.80
C GLY A 349 -2.05 -29.86 -33.43
N ARG A 350 -3.27 -30.39 -33.42
CA ARG A 350 -3.92 -31.06 -32.27
C ARG A 350 -3.04 -32.19 -31.72
N ARG A 351 -2.91 -32.28 -30.39
CA ARG A 351 -2.81 -33.57 -29.69
C ARG A 351 -3.96 -33.71 -28.68
N SER A 352 -5.01 -34.35 -29.17
CA SER A 352 -5.73 -35.47 -28.57
C SER A 352 -5.79 -35.56 -27.04
N ARG A 353 -7.00 -35.38 -26.49
CA ARG A 353 -7.47 -36.27 -25.42
C ARG A 353 -8.88 -36.76 -25.72
N SER A 354 -8.96 -38.08 -25.76
CA SER A 354 -10.11 -38.93 -25.95
C SER A 354 -11.18 -38.68 -24.89
N SER A 355 -12.42 -38.68 -25.34
CA SER A 355 -13.60 -38.91 -24.53
C SER A 355 -13.69 -40.39 -24.16
N THR A 356 -14.01 -40.68 -22.91
CA THR A 356 -14.76 -41.88 -22.54
C THR A 356 -15.85 -41.49 -21.53
N PRO A 357 -17.03 -42.10 -21.60
CA PRO A 357 -18.26 -41.52 -21.11
C PRO A 357 -18.58 -41.99 -19.68
N ARG A 358 -18.98 -41.08 -18.80
CA ARG A 358 -19.66 -41.47 -17.55
C ARG A 358 -21.16 -41.22 -17.66
N ARG A 359 -21.83 -42.33 -17.95
CA ARG A 359 -23.23 -42.71 -17.69
C ARG A 359 -24.09 -41.67 -16.96
N SER A 360 -25.16 -41.31 -17.65
CA SER A 360 -26.47 -41.00 -17.10
C SER A 360 -26.93 -42.04 -16.07
N ARG A 361 -27.40 -41.55 -14.93
CA ARG A 361 -28.49 -42.18 -14.18
C ARG A 361 -29.47 -41.09 -13.76
N SER A 362 -30.53 -40.98 -14.56
CA SER A 362 -31.82 -40.50 -14.10
C SER A 362 -32.39 -41.52 -13.10
N SER A 363 -32.88 -41.04 -11.97
CA SER A 363 -33.97 -41.70 -11.26
C SER A 363 -34.94 -40.62 -10.83
N THR A 364 -36.15 -40.80 -11.31
CA THR A 364 -37.34 -39.96 -11.26
C THR A 364 -37.85 -39.66 -9.85
N PRO A 365 -38.75 -38.65 -9.76
CA PRO A 365 -39.30 -38.10 -8.53
C PRO A 365 -40.54 -38.86 -8.07
N ARG A 366 -40.86 -38.79 -6.78
CA ARG A 366 -42.16 -39.19 -6.23
C ARG A 366 -42.98 -37.98 -5.79
N ARG A 367 -44.08 -37.78 -6.54
CA ARG A 367 -45.43 -37.28 -6.16
C ARG A 367 -45.74 -37.42 -4.66
N SER A 368 -46.58 -36.61 -4.01
CA SER A 368 -47.91 -36.05 -4.32
C SER A 368 -48.23 -35.04 -3.19
N SER A 369 -49.02 -33.98 -3.28
CA SER A 369 -50.47 -33.82 -3.54
C SER A 369 -50.75 -32.31 -3.34
N SER A 370 -51.80 -31.62 -3.75
CA SER A 370 -53.10 -31.87 -4.36
C SER A 370 -53.63 -30.47 -4.74
N ARG A 371 -54.33 -30.40 -5.87
CA ARG A 371 -55.02 -29.21 -6.39
C ARG A 371 -56.44 -29.21 -5.82
N ALA A 372 -56.90 -28.10 -5.23
CA ALA A 372 -58.33 -27.78 -5.17
C ALA A 372 -58.55 -26.26 -5.02
N THR A 373 -59.21 -25.74 -6.04
CA THR A 373 -59.83 -24.42 -6.21
C THR A 373 -61.05 -24.25 -5.29
N THR A 374 -61.26 -23.06 -4.69
CA THR A 374 -62.48 -22.26 -4.91
C THR A 374 -62.42 -20.84 -4.32
N ARG A 375 -63.05 -19.94 -5.07
CA ARG A 375 -63.26 -18.49 -4.89
C ARG A 375 -63.89 -18.08 -3.56
N SER A 376 -63.48 -16.93 -3.05
CA SER A 376 -64.41 -15.90 -2.55
C SER A 376 -63.82 -14.49 -2.69
N ARG A 377 -64.59 -13.64 -3.37
CA ARG A 377 -64.34 -12.22 -3.65
C ARG A 377 -64.28 -11.40 -2.35
N SER A 378 -63.29 -10.52 -2.24
CA SER A 378 -63.48 -9.22 -1.57
C SER A 378 -62.49 -8.17 -2.10
N ARG A 379 -63.06 -7.30 -2.95
CA ARG A 379 -62.78 -5.87 -3.18
C ARG A 379 -61.32 -5.41 -3.33
N ILE A 380 -61.04 -5.09 -4.60
CA ILE A 380 -60.06 -4.11 -5.10
C ILE A 380 -60.08 -2.84 -4.23
N SER A 381 -58.95 -2.55 -3.61
CA SER A 381 -58.52 -1.20 -3.25
C SER A 381 -57.35 -0.85 -4.17
N THR A 382 -57.58 0.08 -5.08
CA THR A 382 -56.59 0.64 -6.01
C THR A 382 -55.48 1.34 -5.24
N SER A 383 -54.23 0.86 -5.37
CA SER A 383 -53.04 1.55 -4.86
C SER A 383 -52.05 1.86 -6.01
N PRO A 384 -51.56 3.11 -6.13
CA PRO A 384 -50.78 3.60 -7.27
C PRO A 384 -49.26 3.29 -7.15
N SER A 385 -48.86 2.02 -7.00
CA SER A 385 -47.46 1.69 -6.67
C SER A 385 -46.57 1.21 -7.83
N LEU A 386 -47.12 0.71 -8.94
CA LEU A 386 -46.29 0.06 -9.96
C LEU A 386 -45.59 1.03 -10.93
N ARG A 387 -46.24 2.15 -11.31
CA ARG A 387 -45.60 3.18 -12.16
C ARG A 387 -44.49 3.95 -11.45
N ARG A 388 -44.63 4.20 -10.14
CA ARG A 388 -43.61 4.90 -9.34
C ARG A 388 -42.36 4.04 -9.15
N THR A 389 -42.54 2.73 -8.97
CA THR A 389 -41.44 1.78 -8.77
C THR A 389 -40.64 1.56 -10.07
N ALA A 390 -41.31 1.55 -11.23
CA ALA A 390 -40.62 1.42 -12.52
C ALA A 390 -39.76 2.66 -12.88
N VAL A 391 -40.24 3.87 -12.58
CA VAL A 391 -39.49 5.13 -12.80
C VAL A 391 -38.29 5.22 -11.86
N ILE A 392 -38.44 4.85 -10.58
CA ILE A 392 -37.34 4.84 -9.61
C ILE A 392 -36.26 3.82 -10.01
N ASN A 393 -36.65 2.66 -10.55
CA ASN A 393 -35.70 1.64 -11.00
C ASN A 393 -34.94 2.08 -12.27
N SER A 394 -35.58 2.76 -13.22
CA SER A 394 -34.89 3.33 -14.40
C SER A 394 -33.90 4.43 -13.97
N GLN A 395 -34.31 5.35 -13.09
CA GLN A 395 -33.44 6.42 -12.59
C GLN A 395 -32.23 5.89 -11.81
N ASN A 396 -32.41 4.80 -11.06
CA ASN A 396 -31.30 4.13 -10.37
C ASN A 396 -30.35 3.41 -11.34
N GLN A 397 -30.87 2.84 -12.43
CA GLN A 397 -30.06 2.20 -13.47
C GLN A 397 -29.22 3.23 -14.23
N ASP A 398 -29.81 4.38 -14.57
CA ASP A 398 -29.13 5.48 -15.26
C ASP A 398 -28.03 6.08 -14.36
N HIS A 399 -28.32 6.27 -13.07
CA HIS A 399 -27.31 6.73 -12.11
C HIS A 399 -26.14 5.76 -11.93
N LEU A 400 -26.40 4.44 -11.96
CA LEU A 400 -25.35 3.42 -11.92
C LEU A 400 -24.50 3.40 -13.20
N ASN A 401 -25.10 3.66 -14.35
CA ASN A 401 -24.38 3.78 -15.62
C ASN A 401 -23.50 5.03 -15.64
N ASP A 402 -24.00 6.18 -15.16
CA ASP A 402 -23.22 7.43 -15.04
C ASP A 402 -21.99 7.24 -14.13
N LEU A 403 -22.16 6.55 -12.99
CA LEU A 403 -21.06 6.23 -12.08
C LEU A 403 -20.01 5.32 -12.74
N ARG A 404 -20.45 4.37 -13.58
CA ARG A 404 -19.56 3.46 -14.31
C ARG A 404 -18.80 4.18 -15.42
N GLU A 405 -19.44 5.12 -16.12
CA GLU A 405 -18.76 5.97 -17.11
C GLU A 405 -17.73 6.90 -16.46
N LEU A 406 -18.04 7.47 -15.30
CA LEU A 406 -17.09 8.25 -14.49
C LEU A 406 -15.87 7.40 -14.07
N GLU A 407 -16.10 6.16 -13.62
CA GLU A 407 -15.02 5.24 -13.24
C GLU A 407 -14.14 4.87 -14.45
N ILE A 408 -14.74 4.66 -15.64
CA ILE A 408 -14.01 4.38 -16.87
C ILE A 408 -13.19 5.60 -17.30
N ARG A 409 -13.74 6.81 -17.19
CA ARG A 409 -13.02 8.04 -17.52
C ARG A 409 -11.83 8.27 -16.58
N GLN A 410 -12.01 8.03 -15.28
CA GLN A 410 -10.93 8.08 -14.29
C GLN A 410 -9.82 7.08 -14.60
N LYS A 411 -10.17 5.82 -14.91
CA LYS A 411 -9.17 4.80 -15.29
C LYS A 411 -8.42 5.13 -16.58
N ARG A 412 -9.09 5.76 -17.56
CA ARG A 412 -8.43 6.22 -18.80
C ARG A 412 -7.43 7.32 -18.50
N GLN A 413 -7.78 8.28 -17.66
CA GLN A 413 -6.85 9.33 -17.21
C GLN A 413 -5.66 8.74 -16.45
N GLU A 414 -5.89 7.79 -15.53
CA GLU A 414 -4.81 7.12 -14.80
C GLU A 414 -3.83 6.36 -15.70
N ILE A 415 -4.34 5.74 -16.78
CA ILE A 415 -3.50 5.05 -17.77
C ILE A 415 -2.67 6.06 -18.56
N GLU A 416 -3.27 7.18 -18.98
CA GLU A 416 -2.59 8.24 -19.72
C GLU A 416 -1.48 8.89 -18.87
N ASP A 417 -1.80 9.27 -17.62
CA ASP A 417 -0.84 9.82 -16.68
C ASP A 417 0.32 8.82 -16.40
N SER A 418 0.00 7.52 -16.28
CA SER A 418 1.03 6.48 -16.08
C SER A 418 1.91 6.28 -17.33
N GLN A 419 1.36 6.45 -18.54
CA GLN A 419 2.13 6.38 -19.77
C GLN A 419 3.06 7.59 -19.93
N GLU A 420 2.59 8.79 -19.55
CA GLU A 420 3.40 10.00 -19.57
C GLU A 420 4.52 9.95 -18.53
N GLU A 421 4.25 9.45 -17.32
CA GLU A 421 5.28 9.23 -16.29
C GLU A 421 6.38 8.26 -16.77
N ARG A 422 5.99 7.16 -17.46
CA ARG A 422 6.94 6.22 -18.05
C ARG A 422 7.77 6.87 -19.17
N ARG A 423 7.19 7.78 -19.94
CA ARG A 423 7.89 8.52 -20.99
C ARG A 423 8.93 9.48 -20.39
N MET A 424 8.55 10.21 -19.35
CA MET A 424 9.46 11.12 -18.63
C MET A 424 10.62 10.36 -17.98
N LYS A 425 10.36 9.24 -17.30
CA LYS A 425 11.41 8.40 -16.72
C LYS A 425 12.38 7.85 -17.76
N ARG A 426 11.90 7.49 -18.96
CA ARG A 426 12.77 7.06 -20.06
C ARG A 426 13.67 8.20 -20.55
N GLN A 427 13.13 9.41 -20.70
CA GLN A 427 13.91 10.58 -21.11
C GLN A 427 14.98 10.95 -20.08
N GLN A 428 14.64 10.88 -18.79
CA GLN A 428 15.59 11.14 -17.71
C GLN A 428 16.74 10.12 -17.68
N LEU A 429 16.42 8.84 -17.84
CA LEU A 429 17.44 7.78 -17.91
C LEU A 429 18.37 7.96 -19.14
N GLU A 430 17.82 8.40 -20.27
CA GLU A 430 18.61 8.69 -21.48
C GLU A 430 19.57 9.87 -21.25
N LEU A 431 19.12 10.92 -20.56
CA LEU A 431 19.97 12.07 -20.21
C LEU A 431 21.08 11.67 -19.23
N GLU A 432 20.77 10.90 -18.20
CA GLU A 432 21.78 10.39 -17.25
C GLU A 432 22.82 9.52 -17.94
N THR A 433 22.40 8.69 -18.90
CA THR A 433 23.31 7.85 -19.69
C THR A 433 24.25 8.70 -20.53
N LYS A 434 23.73 9.72 -21.23
CA LYS A 434 24.55 10.66 -22.02
C LYS A 434 25.52 11.46 -21.15
N GLU A 435 25.12 11.85 -19.94
CA GLU A 435 25.99 12.55 -19.00
C GLU A 435 27.15 11.67 -18.52
N GLN A 436 26.88 10.39 -18.24
CA GLN A 436 27.91 9.42 -17.89
C GLN A 436 28.89 9.19 -19.04
N GLU A 437 28.41 9.04 -20.28
CA GLU A 437 29.26 8.91 -21.47
C GLU A 437 30.18 10.12 -21.65
N LEU A 438 29.64 11.33 -21.48
CA LEU A 438 30.41 12.57 -21.60
C LEU A 438 31.46 12.69 -20.49
N ARG A 439 31.15 12.23 -19.28
CA ARG A 439 32.10 12.18 -18.17
C ARG A 439 33.24 11.20 -18.42
N VAL A 440 32.95 10.02 -18.97
CA VAL A 440 33.98 9.04 -19.35
C VAL A 440 34.87 9.61 -20.46
N ALA A 441 34.29 10.19 -21.50
CA ALA A 441 35.04 10.81 -22.60
C ALA A 441 35.97 11.93 -22.11
N LYS A 442 35.54 12.74 -21.13
CA LYS A 442 36.37 13.79 -20.53
C LYS A 442 37.59 13.20 -19.81
N ILE A 443 37.41 12.14 -19.03
CA ILE A 443 38.51 11.46 -18.31
C ILE A 443 39.50 10.84 -19.31
N GLU A 444 39.01 10.25 -20.40
CA GLU A 444 39.84 9.71 -21.48
C GLU A 444 40.73 10.79 -22.10
N LEU A 445 40.15 11.95 -22.41
CA LEU A 445 40.86 13.09 -22.99
C LEU A 445 41.93 13.65 -22.05
N GLU A 446 41.61 13.79 -20.76
CA GLU A 446 42.57 14.22 -19.74
C GLU A 446 43.75 13.25 -19.63
N ARG A 447 43.50 11.94 -19.70
CA ARG A 447 44.57 10.92 -19.71
C ARG A 447 45.47 11.03 -20.94
N GLN A 448 44.89 11.26 -22.11
CA GLN A 448 45.66 11.45 -23.35
C GLN A 448 46.52 12.71 -23.29
N LEU A 449 45.99 13.81 -22.73
CA LEU A 449 46.73 15.05 -22.55
C LEU A 449 47.95 14.86 -21.63
N VAL A 450 47.75 14.18 -20.49
CA VAL A 450 48.84 13.88 -19.55
C VAL A 450 49.90 12.97 -20.19
N ALA A 451 49.48 11.95 -20.95
CA ALA A 451 50.40 11.08 -21.66
C ALA A 451 51.25 11.85 -22.70
N ALA A 452 50.62 12.75 -23.48
CA ALA A 452 51.32 13.59 -24.46
C ALA A 452 52.32 14.56 -23.79
N GLN A 453 51.97 15.14 -22.64
CA GLN A 453 52.87 15.98 -21.86
C GLN A 453 54.08 15.20 -21.34
N LEU A 454 53.87 13.98 -20.85
CA LEU A 454 54.95 13.10 -20.39
C LEU A 454 55.89 12.69 -21.54
N GLU A 455 55.38 12.44 -22.74
CA GLU A 455 56.22 12.19 -23.92
C GLU A 455 57.05 13.42 -24.33
N GLN A 456 56.47 14.63 -24.28
CA GLN A 456 57.22 15.85 -24.58
C GLN A 456 58.36 16.10 -23.57
N ILE A 457 58.13 15.80 -22.28
CA ILE A 457 59.17 15.90 -21.25
C ILE A 457 60.28 14.88 -21.51
N LYS A 458 59.94 13.64 -21.88
CA LYS A 458 60.92 12.60 -22.23
C LYS A 458 61.74 12.91 -23.49
N ARG A 459 61.24 13.74 -24.41
CA ARG A 459 61.99 14.18 -25.60
C ARG A 459 62.87 15.41 -25.34
N ARG A 460 62.67 16.11 -24.22
CA ARG A 460 63.45 17.31 -23.83
C ARG A 460 64.61 17.01 -22.88
N ASN A 461 64.56 15.86 -22.19
CA ASN A 461 65.68 15.27 -21.45
C ASN A 461 66.40 14.26 -22.34
#